data_AF-A0A6B2GA37-F1
#
_entry.id   AF-A0A6B2GA37-F1
#
_cell.length_a   1.000
_cell.length_b   1.000
_cell.length_c   1.000
_cell.angle_alpha   90.00
_cell.angle_beta   90.00
_cell.angle_gamma   90.00
#
_symmetry.space_group_name_H-M   'P 1'
#
loop_
_entity.id
_entity.type
_entity.pdbx_description
1 polymer ?
#
loop_
_entity_poly.entity_id
_entity_poly.type
_entity_poly.pdbx_seq_one_letter_code
_entity_poly.pdbx_strand_id
1 'polypeptide(L)'
;KKFLPLKYITRKNPHTKFGMMKLFLKSHVEERAIAVWGSLAAIVEDKNRLAERRSKIKTKKIRKSVRNLRNKVFSEQIFNNRQFHLHDYKIEQNPDGACVKTCTTCGFKLEYEEL
;
A
#
# COMPACT_ATOMS: atom_id res chain seq x y z
N LYS A 1 -2.32 -26.02 -28.38
CA LYS A 1 -2.59 -27.46 -28.16
C LYS A 1 -4.02 -27.63 -27.67
N LYS A 2 -4.88 -28.35 -28.40
CA LYS A 2 -6.25 -28.66 -27.94
C LYS A 2 -6.19 -29.95 -27.13
N PHE A 3 -6.69 -29.91 -25.90
CA PHE A 3 -6.61 -31.04 -24.97
C PHE A 3 -7.99 -31.64 -24.73
N LEU A 4 -8.07 -32.96 -24.69
CA LEU A 4 -9.32 -33.64 -24.31
C LEU A 4 -9.64 -33.38 -22.82
N PRO A 5 -10.94 -33.25 -22.46
CA PRO A 5 -11.35 -33.11 -21.06
C PRO A 5 -10.88 -34.28 -20.20
N LEU A 6 -10.40 -34.00 -18.99
CA LEU A 6 -10.04 -35.03 -18.02
C LEU A 6 -11.30 -35.65 -17.40
N LYS A 7 -11.28 -36.98 -17.21
CA LYS A 7 -12.33 -37.69 -16.49
C LYS A 7 -12.29 -37.32 -15.00
N TYR A 8 -13.46 -37.15 -14.40
CA TYR A 8 -13.61 -36.88 -12.96
C TYR A 8 -14.81 -37.63 -12.39
N ILE A 9 -14.78 -37.86 -11.09
CA ILE A 9 -15.95 -38.31 -10.32
C ILE A 9 -16.54 -37.12 -9.55
N THR A 10 -17.84 -37.16 -9.30
CA THR A 10 -18.55 -36.09 -8.59
C THR A 10 -18.95 -36.57 -7.21
N ARG A 11 -18.65 -35.80 -6.16
CA ARG A 11 -19.01 -36.10 -4.76
C ARG A 11 -19.60 -34.86 -4.08
N LYS A 12 -20.37 -35.03 -3.00
CA LYS A 12 -20.83 -33.88 -2.20
C LYS A 12 -19.63 -33.16 -1.60
N ASN A 13 -19.69 -31.82 -1.53
CA ASN A 13 -18.66 -31.05 -0.85
C ASN A 13 -18.71 -31.35 0.67
N PRO A 14 -17.60 -31.79 1.30
CA PRO A 14 -17.61 -32.13 2.73
C PRO A 14 -17.80 -30.91 3.65
N HIS A 15 -17.43 -29.70 3.19
CA HIS A 15 -17.51 -28.49 4.01
C HIS A 15 -18.85 -27.76 3.90
N THR A 16 -19.55 -27.90 2.77
CA THR A 16 -20.78 -27.15 2.49
C THR A 16 -21.88 -28.08 2.01
N LYS A 17 -23.11 -27.87 2.48
CA LYS A 17 -24.28 -28.65 2.05
C LYS A 17 -24.65 -28.40 0.58
N PHE A 18 -24.16 -27.30 0.02
CA PHE A 18 -24.46 -26.86 -1.34
C PHE A 18 -23.25 -27.09 -2.25
N GLY A 19 -23.50 -27.76 -3.38
CA GLY A 19 -22.50 -27.97 -4.42
C GLY A 19 -21.83 -29.34 -4.38
N MET A 20 -21.30 -29.70 -5.54
CA MET A 20 -20.61 -30.95 -5.78
C MET A 20 -19.13 -30.68 -6.10
N MET A 21 -18.25 -31.48 -5.53
CA MET A 21 -16.82 -31.48 -5.79
C MET A 21 -16.50 -32.43 -6.95
N LYS A 22 -15.71 -31.94 -7.92
CA LYS A 22 -15.12 -32.76 -8.98
C LYS A 22 -13.76 -33.27 -8.51
N LEU A 23 -13.60 -34.58 -8.47
CA LEU A 23 -12.37 -35.25 -8.07
C LEU A 23 -11.70 -35.84 -9.31
N PHE A 24 -10.48 -35.41 -9.57
CA PHE A 24 -9.64 -35.90 -10.66
C PHE A 24 -8.60 -36.88 -10.14
N LEU A 25 -8.16 -37.79 -11.01
CA LEU A 25 -7.02 -38.67 -10.71
C LEU A 25 -5.71 -37.87 -10.78
N LYS A 26 -4.87 -37.96 -9.74
CA LYS A 26 -3.65 -37.17 -9.60
C LYS A 26 -2.69 -37.35 -10.78
N SER A 27 -2.42 -38.58 -11.20
CA SER A 27 -1.50 -38.89 -12.32
C SER A 27 -1.91 -38.21 -13.62
N HIS A 28 -3.20 -38.28 -13.99
CA HIS A 28 -3.71 -37.62 -15.19
C HIS A 28 -3.56 -36.08 -15.15
N VAL A 29 -3.70 -35.48 -13.96
CA VAL A 29 -3.53 -34.03 -13.79
C VAL A 29 -2.07 -33.64 -13.93
N GLU A 30 -1.15 -34.44 -13.37
CA GLU A 30 0.30 -34.22 -13.48
C GLU A 30 0.78 -34.31 -14.93
N GLU A 31 0.38 -35.37 -15.65
CA GLU A 31 0.67 -35.51 -17.09
C GLU A 31 0.12 -34.33 -17.91
N ARG A 32 -1.13 -33.93 -17.64
CA ARG A 32 -1.73 -32.75 -18.28
C ARG A 32 -0.96 -31.48 -17.95
N ALA A 33 -0.53 -31.31 -16.70
CA ALA A 33 0.22 -30.14 -16.27
C ALA A 33 1.56 -30.05 -17.00
N ILE A 34 2.30 -31.16 -17.10
CA ILE A 34 3.54 -31.22 -17.87
C ILE A 34 3.28 -30.88 -19.35
N ALA A 35 2.21 -31.42 -19.96
CA ALA A 35 1.88 -31.13 -21.36
C ALA A 35 1.51 -29.66 -21.64
N VAL A 36 0.94 -28.96 -20.65
CA VAL A 36 0.55 -27.54 -20.74
C VAL A 36 1.73 -26.61 -20.44
N TRP A 37 2.46 -26.89 -19.37
CA TRP A 37 3.51 -26.02 -18.82
C TRP A 37 4.92 -26.42 -19.27
N GLY A 38 5.07 -27.51 -20.02
CA GLY A 38 6.32 -27.99 -20.59
C GLY A 38 7.10 -28.92 -19.66
N SER A 39 7.47 -28.45 -18.47
CA SER A 39 8.28 -29.22 -17.52
C SER A 39 7.88 -28.98 -16.08
N LEU A 40 8.27 -29.88 -15.18
CA LEU A 40 8.06 -29.72 -13.74
C LEU A 40 8.82 -28.49 -13.21
N ALA A 41 10.02 -28.21 -13.74
CA ALA A 41 10.82 -27.06 -13.37
C ALA A 41 10.10 -25.74 -13.69
N ALA A 42 9.48 -25.63 -14.87
CA ALA A 42 8.72 -24.44 -15.27
C ALA A 42 7.50 -24.19 -14.35
N ILE A 43 6.82 -25.25 -13.89
CA ILE A 43 5.71 -25.14 -12.94
C ILE A 43 6.19 -24.61 -11.59
N VAL A 44 7.34 -25.10 -11.11
CA VAL A 44 7.93 -24.66 -9.84
C VAL A 44 8.36 -23.20 -9.91
N GLU A 45 9.01 -22.81 -11.01
CA GLU A 45 9.40 -21.43 -11.25
C GLU A 45 8.19 -20.48 -11.27
N ASP A 46 7.12 -20.83 -11.98
CA ASP A 46 5.91 -20.00 -12.02
C ASP A 46 5.25 -19.90 -10.64
N LYS A 47 5.22 -20.99 -9.86
CA LYS A 47 4.76 -20.97 -8.46
C LYS A 47 5.57 -20.00 -7.61
N ASN A 48 6.90 -20.02 -7.74
CA ASN A 48 7.78 -19.11 -7.02
C ASN A 48 7.55 -17.65 -7.43
N ARG A 49 7.41 -17.40 -8.74
CA ARG A 49 7.08 -16.07 -9.30
C ARG A 49 5.75 -15.54 -8.73
N LEU A 50 4.72 -16.38 -8.67
CA LEU A 50 3.42 -16.01 -8.10
C LEU A 50 3.50 -15.76 -6.60
N ALA A 51 4.27 -16.56 -5.85
CA ALA A 51 4.49 -16.36 -4.42
C ALA A 51 5.20 -15.03 -4.15
N GLU A 52 6.24 -14.73 -4.91
CA GLU A 52 6.97 -13.47 -4.82
C GLU A 52 6.06 -12.26 -5.14
N ARG A 53 5.26 -12.36 -6.20
CA ARG A 53 4.27 -11.32 -6.55
C ARG A 53 3.25 -11.09 -5.43
N ARG A 54 2.74 -12.16 -4.81
CA ARG A 54 1.82 -12.06 -3.65
C ARG A 54 2.50 -11.36 -2.47
N SER A 55 3.75 -11.70 -2.18
CA SER A 55 4.54 -11.05 -1.14
C SER A 55 4.73 -9.56 -1.41
N LYS A 56 5.12 -9.18 -2.63
CA LYS A 56 5.26 -7.78 -3.07
C LYS A 56 3.94 -7.00 -2.89
N ILE A 57 2.81 -7.58 -3.28
CA ILE A 57 1.49 -6.95 -3.11
C ILE A 57 1.14 -6.77 -1.63
N LYS A 58 1.39 -7.79 -0.79
CA LYS A 58 1.15 -7.70 0.66
C LYS A 58 1.97 -6.58 1.30
N THR A 59 3.27 -6.54 0.99
CA THR A 59 4.18 -5.49 1.48
C THR A 59 3.75 -4.11 1.01
N LYS A 60 3.36 -3.94 -0.27
CA LYS A 60 2.85 -2.67 -0.80
C LYS A 60 1.58 -2.21 -0.08
N LYS A 61 0.64 -3.14 0.20
CA LYS A 61 -0.59 -2.84 0.93
C LYS A 61 -0.28 -2.35 2.35
N ILE A 62 0.62 -3.03 3.06
CA ILE A 62 1.04 -2.64 4.41
C ILE A 62 1.70 -1.25 4.39
N ARG A 63 2.66 -1.02 3.48
CA ARG A 63 3.33 0.29 3.33
C ARG A 63 2.33 1.42 3.04
N LYS A 64 1.33 1.17 2.17
CA LYS A 64 0.26 2.14 1.89
C LYS A 64 -0.58 2.41 3.14
N SER A 65 -0.94 1.37 3.89
CA SER A 65 -1.70 1.51 5.14
C SER A 65 -0.96 2.37 6.16
N VAL A 66 0.33 2.11 6.39
CA VAL A 66 1.16 2.90 7.31
C VAL A 66 1.30 4.35 6.85
N ARG A 67 1.51 4.60 5.55
CA ARG A 67 1.57 5.96 5.01
C ARG A 67 0.27 6.72 5.25
N ASN A 68 -0.87 6.08 4.97
CA ASN A 68 -2.18 6.69 5.19
C ASN A 68 -2.42 6.99 6.67
N LEU A 69 -2.02 6.09 7.57
CA LEU A 69 -2.11 6.30 9.01
C LEU A 69 -1.26 7.50 9.45
N ARG A 70 0.00 7.58 8.99
CA ARG A 70 0.87 8.73 9.28
C ARG A 70 0.27 10.05 8.80
N ASN A 71 -0.28 10.08 7.59
CA ASN A 71 -0.91 11.28 7.06
C ASN A 71 -2.11 11.72 7.90
N LYS A 72 -2.95 10.78 8.36
CA LYS A 72 -4.09 11.08 9.24
C LYS A 72 -3.63 11.68 10.56
N VAL A 73 -2.71 11.01 11.25
CA VAL A 73 -2.18 11.49 12.54
C VAL A 73 -1.49 12.85 12.38
N PHE A 74 -0.67 13.01 11.33
CA PHE A 74 -0.01 14.29 11.06
C PHE A 74 -1.01 15.40 10.75
N SER A 75 -2.04 15.12 9.94
CA SER A 75 -3.10 16.10 9.68
C SER A 75 -3.82 16.48 10.97
N GLU A 76 -4.21 15.52 11.80
CA GLU A 76 -4.88 15.77 13.08
C GLU A 76 -3.98 16.61 14.01
N GLN A 77 -2.69 16.28 14.13
CA GLN A 77 -1.74 17.05 14.92
C GLN A 77 -1.58 18.48 14.39
N ILE A 78 -1.39 18.68 13.08
CA ILE A 78 -1.21 20.02 12.50
C ILE A 78 -2.48 20.87 12.61
N PHE A 79 -3.65 20.29 12.35
CA PHE A 79 -4.92 21.03 12.49
C PHE A 79 -5.19 21.39 13.95
N ASN A 80 -4.89 20.51 14.91
CA ASN A 80 -5.11 20.78 16.33
C ASN A 80 -4.07 21.76 16.92
N ASN A 81 -2.84 21.80 16.40
CA ASN A 81 -1.80 22.73 16.87
C ASN A 81 -1.77 24.08 16.14
N ARG A 82 -2.59 24.27 15.09
CA ARG A 82 -2.75 25.58 14.44
C ARG A 82 -3.72 26.43 15.27
N GLN A 83 -3.18 27.22 16.20
CA GLN A 83 -3.88 28.40 16.68
C GLN A 83 -3.95 29.42 15.53
N PHE A 84 -5.05 29.40 14.78
CA PHE A 84 -5.37 30.47 13.84
C PHE A 84 -5.61 31.74 14.65
N HIS A 85 -4.64 32.65 14.63
CA HIS A 85 -4.78 33.99 15.17
C HIS A 85 -4.36 35.00 14.10
N LEU A 86 -4.93 36.20 14.17
CA LEU A 86 -4.47 37.32 13.37
C LEU A 86 -3.14 37.79 13.96
N HIS A 87 -2.10 37.83 13.12
CA HIS A 87 -0.79 38.29 13.58
C HIS A 87 -0.84 39.81 13.82
N ASP A 88 -0.58 40.20 15.06
CA ASP A 88 -0.33 41.59 15.43
C ASP A 88 1.19 41.79 15.58
N TYR A 89 1.78 42.55 14.66
CA TYR A 89 3.23 42.67 14.54
C TYR A 89 3.73 43.95 15.19
N LYS A 90 4.71 43.80 16.07
CA LYS A 90 5.55 44.89 16.56
C LYS A 90 6.81 45.00 15.69
N ILE A 91 7.14 46.20 15.21
CA ILE A 91 8.32 46.46 14.39
C ILE A 91 9.46 46.89 15.32
N GLU A 92 10.61 46.23 15.19
CA GLU A 92 11.86 46.63 15.85
C GLU A 92 12.90 46.90 14.76
N GLN A 93 13.47 48.11 14.77
CA GLN A 93 14.51 48.52 13.82
C GLN A 93 15.87 48.26 14.44
N ASN A 94 16.71 47.48 13.76
CA ASN A 94 18.09 47.28 14.18
C ASN A 94 18.97 48.45 13.71
N PRO A 95 20.06 48.75 14.44
CA PRO A 95 21.00 49.82 14.08
C PRO A 95 21.63 49.66 12.68
N ASP A 96 21.64 48.42 12.17
CA ASP A 96 22.21 48.04 10.88
C ASP A 96 21.26 48.25 9.68
N GLY A 97 20.09 48.89 9.89
CA GLY A 97 19.10 49.19 8.83
C GLY A 97 18.11 48.06 8.53
N ALA A 98 18.25 46.89 9.15
CA ALA A 98 17.30 45.79 9.03
C ALA A 98 16.08 45.98 9.95
N CYS A 99 14.87 45.84 9.40
CA CYS A 99 13.62 45.90 10.16
C CYS A 99 13.10 44.48 10.47
N VAL A 100 12.79 44.21 11.74
CA VAL A 100 12.25 42.93 12.20
C VAL A 100 10.82 43.11 12.71
N LYS A 101 9.84 42.52 12.03
CA LYS A 101 8.44 42.42 12.50
C LYS A 101 8.29 41.17 13.36
N THR A 102 8.02 41.33 14.65
CA THR A 102 7.77 40.22 15.58
C THR A 102 6.31 40.20 16.00
N CYS A 103 5.62 39.07 15.80
CA CYS A 103 4.24 38.87 16.26
C CYS A 103 4.18 38.74 17.78
N THR A 104 3.34 39.51 18.46
CA THR A 104 3.25 39.56 19.92
C THR A 104 2.61 38.31 20.54
N THR A 105 1.74 37.63 19.79
CA THR A 105 0.96 36.47 20.28
C THR A 105 1.67 35.13 20.05
N CYS A 106 2.50 35.01 19.02
CA CYS A 106 3.17 33.74 18.68
C CYS A 106 4.69 33.83 18.52
N GLY A 107 5.27 35.04 18.63
CA GLY A 107 6.72 35.25 18.53
C GLY A 107 7.30 35.04 17.13
N PHE A 108 6.46 34.89 16.10
CA PHE A 108 6.92 34.76 14.71
C PHE A 108 7.64 36.04 14.24
N LYS A 109 8.85 35.91 13.71
CA LYS A 109 9.69 37.04 13.24
C LYS A 109 9.79 37.07 11.73
N LEU A 110 9.69 38.26 11.15
CA LEU A 110 9.83 38.52 9.72
C LEU A 110 10.81 39.67 9.50
N GLU A 111 11.95 39.36 8.91
CA GLU A 111 13.00 40.33 8.61
C GLU A 111 12.81 40.85 7.17
N TYR A 112 12.90 42.17 6.99
CA TYR A 112 12.85 42.80 5.67
C TYR A 112 13.80 44.01 5.62
N GLU A 113 14.31 44.26 4.42
CA GLU A 113 15.10 45.44 4.08
C GLU A 113 14.15 46.48 3.46
N GLU A 114 14.20 47.73 3.90
CA GLU A 114 13.50 48.83 3.22
C GLU A 114 14.32 49.19 1.96
N LEU A 115 13.68 49.08 0.78
CA LEU A 115 14.23 49.46 -0.53
C LEU A 115 14.23 50.98 -0.73
#